data_AF-A0A1X2ZZ37-F1
#
_entry.id   AF-A0A1X2ZZ37-F1
#
_cell.length_a   1.000
_cell.length_b   1.000
_cell.length_c   1.000
_cell.angle_alpha   90.00
_cell.angle_beta   90.00
_cell.angle_gamma   90.00
#
_symmetry.space_group_name_H-M   'P 1'
#
loop_
_entity.id
_entity.type
_entity.pdbx_description
1 polymer ?
#
loop_
_entity_poly.entity_id
_entity_poly.type
_entity_poly.pdbx_seq_one_letter_code
_entity_poly.pdbx_strand_id
1 'polypeptide(L)'
;MPGKKLIVFLEGQRIGILQEDISGKHSFTYDVNAPAQLSLSMPRRSGPWTGKPIEAYIDGVLPDDPMMRRTIGKQYGVNGKGTSALENCNDSALENRKILIQKIEEGLVKQCKRVESWFA
;
A
#
# COMPACT_ATOMS: atom_id res chain seq x y z
N MET A 1 -22.29 8.45 -4.84
CA MET A 1 -21.46 7.24 -5.09
C MET A 1 -20.66 6.97 -3.83
N PRO A 2 -20.56 5.72 -3.35
CA PRO A 2 -19.82 5.44 -2.12
C PRO A 2 -18.30 5.62 -2.36
N GLY A 3 -17.59 6.18 -1.39
CA GLY A 3 -16.13 6.34 -1.45
C GLY A 3 -15.37 5.00 -1.53
N LYS A 4 -14.10 5.06 -1.90
CA LYS A 4 -13.21 3.89 -2.06
C LYS A 4 -12.74 3.40 -0.68
N LYS A 5 -12.46 2.10 -0.54
CA LYS A 5 -11.98 1.51 0.72
C LYS A 5 -10.91 0.44 0.49
N LEU A 6 -9.88 0.40 1.33
CA LEU A 6 -8.95 -0.72 1.47
C LEU A 6 -9.05 -1.33 2.85
N ILE A 7 -8.88 -2.65 2.88
CA ILE A 7 -8.58 -3.37 4.11
C ILE A 7 -7.06 -3.31 4.31
N VAL A 8 -6.64 -2.88 5.49
CA VAL A 8 -5.22 -2.78 5.84
C VAL A 8 -4.84 -3.96 6.72
N PHE A 9 -3.74 -4.63 6.34
CA PHE A 9 -3.16 -5.74 7.08
C PHE A 9 -1.77 -5.36 7.58
N LEU A 10 -1.43 -5.79 8.79
CA LEU A 10 -0.09 -5.75 9.35
C LEU A 10 0.27 -7.17 9.79
N GLU A 11 1.37 -7.70 9.27
CA GLU A 11 1.82 -9.07 9.57
C GLU A 11 0.73 -10.14 9.32
N GLY A 12 -0.08 -9.94 8.27
CA GLY A 12 -1.18 -10.84 7.91
C GLY A 12 -2.44 -10.68 8.77
N GLN A 13 -2.41 -9.86 9.83
CA GLN A 13 -3.58 -9.55 10.64
C GLN A 13 -4.25 -8.27 10.15
N ARG A 14 -5.57 -8.31 10.01
CA ARG A 14 -6.35 -7.12 9.65
C ARG A 14 -6.30 -6.12 10.80
N ILE A 15 -6.00 -4.87 10.49
CA ILE A 15 -5.85 -3.80 11.50
C ILE A 15 -6.80 -2.62 11.31
N GLY A 16 -7.46 -2.50 10.16
CA GLY A 16 -8.37 -1.40 9.91
C GLY A 16 -8.75 -1.20 8.45
N ILE A 17 -9.37 -0.05 8.20
CA ILE A 17 -9.87 0.36 6.88
C ILE A 17 -9.31 1.74 6.53
N LEU A 18 -8.66 1.84 5.37
CA LEU A 18 -8.34 3.11 4.71
C LEU A 18 -9.48 3.46 3.76
N GLN A 19 -9.99 4.69 3.82
CA GLN A 19 -11.06 5.16 2.96
C GLN A 19 -10.66 6.46 2.26
N GLU A 20 -11.09 6.61 1.01
CA GLU A 20 -11.07 7.89 0.28
C GLU A 20 -12.50 8.29 -0.02
N ASP A 21 -12.86 9.50 0.39
CA ASP A 21 -14.17 10.07 0.09
C ASP A 21 -14.25 10.57 -1.36
N ILE A 22 -15.41 11.06 -1.77
CA ILE A 22 -15.63 11.60 -3.12
C ILE A 22 -14.80 12.87 -3.41
N SER A 23 -14.25 13.51 -2.38
CA SER A 23 -13.39 14.69 -2.49
C SER A 23 -11.90 14.33 -2.52
N GLY A 24 -11.57 13.03 -2.49
CA GLY A 24 -10.19 12.55 -2.49
C GLY A 24 -9.50 12.63 -1.12
N LYS A 25 -10.24 12.91 -0.03
CA LYS A 25 -9.66 12.96 1.32
C LYS A 25 -9.55 11.57 1.91
N HIS A 26 -8.41 11.28 2.52
CA HIS A 26 -8.18 10.00 3.17
C HIS A 26 -8.60 10.00 4.65
N SER A 27 -9.12 8.85 5.08
CA SER A 27 -9.35 8.56 6.48
C SER A 27 -8.97 7.12 6.81
N PHE A 28 -8.37 6.89 7.97
CA PHE A 28 -8.00 5.56 8.43
C PHE A 28 -8.64 5.24 9.77
N THR A 29 -9.36 4.12 9.85
CA THR A 29 -10.00 3.66 11.08
C THR A 29 -9.40 2.33 11.50
N TYR A 30 -8.89 2.25 12.72
CA TYR A 30 -8.44 1.00 13.31
C TYR A 30 -9.64 0.10 13.64
N ASP A 31 -9.48 -1.20 13.43
CA ASP A 31 -10.40 -2.17 14.00
C ASP A 31 -10.23 -2.19 15.54
N VAL A 32 -11.30 -2.46 16.27
CA VAL A 32 -11.32 -2.45 17.75
C VAL A 32 -10.24 -3.37 18.35
N ASN A 33 -10.02 -4.50 17.69
CA ASN A 33 -9.09 -5.54 18.11
C ASN A 33 -7.74 -5.47 17.36
N ALA A 34 -7.42 -4.34 16.72
CA ALA A 34 -6.16 -4.20 16.03
C ALA A 34 -4.99 -4.42 17.02
N PRO A 35 -4.08 -5.37 16.72
CA PRO A 35 -3.03 -5.82 17.63
C PRO A 35 -1.90 -4.79 17.81
N ALA A 36 -1.72 -3.91 16.82
CA ALA A 36 -0.66 -2.92 16.79
C ALA A 36 -1.08 -1.64 16.05
N GLN A 37 -0.29 -0.58 16.23
CA GLN A 37 -0.45 0.67 15.49
C GLN A 37 0.33 0.62 14.17
N LEU A 38 -0.25 1.25 13.14
CA LEU A 38 0.33 1.34 11.79
C LEU A 38 1.49 2.33 11.72
N SER A 39 1.43 3.41 12.50
CA SER A 39 2.45 4.47 12.54
C SER A 39 2.48 5.13 13.92
N LEU A 40 3.66 5.60 14.35
CA LEU A 40 3.82 6.43 15.55
C LEU A 40 3.03 7.74 15.48
N SER A 41 2.84 8.29 14.27
CA SER A 41 2.05 9.50 14.04
C SER A 41 0.53 9.26 14.02
N MET A 42 0.11 7.99 14.03
CA MET A 42 -1.28 7.58 14.02
C MET A 42 -1.51 6.50 15.08
N PRO A 43 -1.35 6.79 16.38
CA PRO A 43 -1.57 5.80 17.43
C PRO A 43 -3.01 5.26 17.40
N ARG A 44 -3.18 4.06 17.94
CA ARG A 44 -4.47 3.37 17.94
C ARG A 44 -5.50 4.18 18.75
N ARG A 45 -6.65 4.47 18.14
CA ARG A 45 -7.76 5.17 18.78
C ARG A 45 -9.09 4.72 18.17
N SER A 46 -10.20 5.01 18.85
CA SER A 46 -11.55 4.68 18.39
C SER A 46 -12.02 5.51 17.19
N GLY A 47 -11.56 6.77 17.09
CA GLY A 47 -11.94 7.67 16.00
C GLY A 47 -11.05 7.55 14.75
N PRO A 48 -11.57 7.90 13.56
CA PRO A 48 -10.78 7.86 12.33
C PRO A 48 -9.64 8.88 12.36
N TRP A 49 -8.47 8.51 11.86
CA TRP A 49 -7.40 9.45 11.50
C TRP A 49 -7.74 10.14 10.19
N THR A 50 -7.61 11.48 10.16
CA THR A 50 -7.89 12.32 8.99
C THR A 50 -6.83 13.42 8.88
N GLY A 51 -6.71 14.02 7.71
CA GLY A 51 -5.80 15.15 7.48
C GLY A 51 -4.33 14.76 7.46
N LYS A 52 -3.46 15.68 7.88
CA LYS A 52 -2.00 15.58 7.67
C LYS A 52 -1.36 14.25 8.10
N PRO A 53 -1.70 13.61 9.24
CA PRO A 53 -1.06 12.36 9.65
C PRO A 53 -1.28 11.21 8.66
N ILE A 54 -2.48 11.06 8.12
CA ILE A 54 -2.79 9.97 7.17
C ILE A 54 -2.23 10.26 5.78
N GLU A 55 -2.31 11.51 5.32
CA GLU A 55 -1.71 11.90 4.03
C GLU A 55 -0.19 11.69 4.05
N ALA A 56 0.49 12.11 5.13
CA ALA A 56 1.93 11.91 5.27
C ALA A 56 2.32 10.43 5.34
N TYR A 57 1.48 9.58 5.94
CA TYR A 57 1.72 8.14 5.96
C TYR A 57 1.60 7.53 4.56
N ILE A 58 0.53 7.86 3.82
CA ILE A 58 0.33 7.37 2.44
C ILE A 58 1.49 7.83 1.56
N ASP A 59 1.89 9.09 1.65
CA ASP A 59 2.99 9.63 0.87
C ASP A 59 4.32 8.95 1.19
N GLY A 60 4.58 8.61 2.45
CA GLY A 60 5.80 7.91 2.87
C GLY A 60 5.87 6.43 2.48
N VAL A 61 4.75 5.82 2.09
CA VAL A 61 4.72 4.45 1.55
C VAL A 61 5.05 4.43 0.05
N LEU A 62 4.76 5.54 -0.65
CA LEU A 62 5.00 5.66 -2.09
C LEU A 62 6.43 6.18 -2.37
N PRO A 63 7.03 5.83 -3.52
CA PRO A 63 8.36 6.33 -3.88
C PRO A 63 8.42 7.85 -3.93
N ASP A 64 9.52 8.46 -3.46
CA ASP A 64 9.67 9.92 -3.49
C ASP A 64 9.82 10.49 -4.92
N ASP A 65 10.39 9.71 -5.84
CA ASP A 65 10.59 10.12 -7.23
C ASP A 65 9.25 10.22 -7.99
N PRO A 66 8.86 11.42 -8.46
CA PRO A 66 7.63 11.61 -9.24
C PRO A 66 7.60 10.81 -10.54
N MET A 67 8.75 10.52 -11.15
CA MET A 67 8.83 9.72 -12.37
C MET A 67 8.55 8.24 -12.09
N MET A 68 9.02 7.73 -10.96
CA MET A 68 8.67 6.39 -10.48
C MET A 68 7.18 6.28 -10.15
N ARG A 69 6.59 7.30 -9.47
CA ARG A 69 5.14 7.34 -9.22
C ARG A 69 4.33 7.30 -10.52
N ARG A 70 4.72 8.06 -11.55
CA ARG A 70 4.07 8.04 -12.87
C ARG A 70 4.21 6.69 -13.57
N THR A 71 5.38 6.06 -13.47
CA THR A 71 5.63 4.75 -14.07
C THR A 71 4.73 3.68 -13.47
N ILE A 72 4.67 3.62 -12.13
CA ILE A 72 3.75 2.74 -11.40
C ILE A 72 2.30 3.06 -11.79
N GLY A 73 1.95 4.35 -11.85
CA GLY A 73 0.61 4.78 -12.21
C GLY A 73 0.17 4.25 -13.58
N LYS A 74 1.02 4.43 -14.59
CA LYS A 74 0.80 3.89 -15.94
C LYS A 74 0.70 2.37 -15.97
N GLN A 75 1.55 1.67 -15.21
CA GLN A 75 1.56 0.21 -15.16
C GLN A 75 0.21 -0.35 -14.66
N TYR A 76 -0.45 0.35 -13.73
CA TYR A 76 -1.70 -0.09 -13.14
C TYR A 76 -2.93 0.71 -13.62
N GLY A 77 -2.80 1.48 -14.69
CA GLY A 77 -3.92 2.22 -15.30
C GLY A 77 -4.48 3.35 -14.43
N VAL A 78 -3.70 3.87 -13.49
CA VAL A 78 -4.10 4.96 -12.59
C VAL A 78 -3.45 6.28 -13.03
N ASN A 79 -4.22 7.38 -13.01
CA ASN A 79 -3.72 8.67 -13.46
C ASN A 79 -2.73 9.24 -12.43
N GLY A 80 -1.43 9.10 -12.70
CA GLY A 80 -0.31 9.53 -11.83
C GLY A 80 -0.18 11.04 -11.58
N LYS A 81 -1.28 11.80 -11.70
CA LYS A 81 -1.42 13.21 -11.30
C LYS A 81 -2.12 13.39 -9.95
N GLY A 82 -2.73 12.36 -9.38
CA GLY A 82 -3.37 12.42 -8.07
C GLY A 82 -2.78 11.41 -7.09
N THR A 83 -2.69 11.78 -5.82
CA THR A 83 -2.26 10.93 -4.69
C THR A 83 -3.24 9.77 -4.39
N SER A 84 -4.20 9.48 -5.27
CA SER A 84 -5.20 8.44 -5.01
C SER A 84 -4.58 7.05 -5.24
N ALA A 85 -3.99 6.50 -4.18
CA ALA A 85 -3.46 5.13 -4.11
C ALA A 85 -4.53 4.04 -4.29
N LEU A 86 -5.78 4.42 -4.57
CA LEU A 86 -6.99 3.62 -4.37
C LEU A 86 -7.78 3.34 -5.65
N GLU A 87 -7.32 3.79 -6.82
CA GLU A 87 -8.08 3.67 -8.06
C GLU A 87 -8.39 2.22 -8.50
N ASN A 88 -7.72 1.20 -7.97
CA ASN A 88 -7.86 -0.17 -8.43
C ASN A 88 -7.60 -1.16 -7.28
N CYS A 89 -8.59 -1.54 -6.45
CA CYS A 89 -8.29 -2.31 -5.23
C CYS A 89 -9.21 -3.48 -4.89
N ASN A 90 -10.03 -3.97 -5.81
CA ASN A 90 -10.79 -5.21 -5.57
C ASN A 90 -10.09 -6.43 -6.21
N ASP A 91 -9.84 -6.40 -7.52
CA ASP A 91 -9.10 -7.48 -8.22
C ASP A 91 -7.58 -7.27 -8.19
N SER A 92 -7.17 -6.01 -8.10
CA SER A 92 -5.79 -5.57 -8.20
C SER A 92 -5.01 -5.82 -6.92
N ALA A 93 -5.66 -5.92 -5.76
CA ALA A 93 -4.97 -6.31 -4.52
C ALA A 93 -4.55 -7.79 -4.55
N LEU A 94 -5.39 -8.67 -5.11
CA LEU A 94 -5.05 -10.06 -5.34
C LEU A 94 -3.95 -10.20 -6.41
N GLU A 95 -4.04 -9.40 -7.47
CA GLU A 95 -3.03 -9.37 -8.53
C GLU A 95 -1.70 -8.80 -8.04
N ASN A 96 -1.72 -7.73 -7.26
CA ASN A 96 -0.53 -7.15 -6.62
C ASN A 96 0.14 -8.15 -5.67
N ARG A 97 -0.65 -8.94 -4.93
CA ARG A 97 -0.12 -10.04 -4.11
C ARG A 97 0.60 -11.09 -4.97
N LYS A 98 0.00 -11.52 -6.09
CA LYS A 98 0.63 -12.48 -7.02
C LYS A 98 1.93 -11.93 -7.61
N ILE A 99 1.90 -10.69 -8.09
CA ILE A 99 3.08 -10.01 -8.66
C ILE A 99 4.20 -9.86 -7.62
N LEU A 100 3.86 -9.52 -6.38
CA LEU A 100 4.85 -9.39 -5.29
C LEU A 100 5.51 -10.74 -5.00
N ILE A 101 4.71 -11.81 -4.87
CA ILE A 101 5.21 -13.18 -4.65
C ILE A 101 6.14 -13.59 -5.79
N GLN A 102 5.70 -13.41 -7.04
CA GLN A 102 6.51 -13.73 -8.22
C GLN A 102 7.85 -12.98 -8.23
N LYS A 103 7.86 -11.68 -7.91
CA LYS A 103 9.10 -10.88 -7.87
C LYS A 103 10.05 -11.31 -6.76
N ILE A 104 9.53 -11.73 -5.59
CA ILE A 104 10.33 -12.28 -4.51
C ILE A 104 10.97 -13.60 -4.95
N GLU A 105 10.19 -14.50 -5.56
CA GLU A 105 10.68 -15.77 -6.09
C GLU A 105 11.77 -15.56 -7.16
N GLU A 106 11.52 -14.70 -8.14
CA GLU A 106 12.50 -14.35 -9.17
C GLU A 106 13.78 -13.75 -8.57
N GLY A 107 13.65 -12.91 -7.54
CA GLY A 107 14.77 -12.33 -6.80
C GLY A 107 15.62 -13.40 -6.11
N LEU A 108 14.97 -14.33 -5.38
CA LEU A 108 15.64 -15.43 -4.69
C LEU A 108 16.37 -16.35 -5.68
N VAL A 109 15.70 -16.76 -6.77
CA VAL A 109 16.32 -17.60 -7.81
C VAL A 109 17.53 -16.93 -8.44
N LYS A 110 17.45 -15.63 -8.76
CA LYS A 110 18.58 -14.87 -9.29
C LYS A 110 19.76 -14.83 -8.32
N GLN A 111 19.51 -14.66 -7.03
CA GLN A 111 20.56 -14.67 -6.02
C GLN A 111 21.22 -16.04 -5.90
N CYS A 112 20.43 -17.13 -5.88
CA CYS A 112 20.97 -18.49 -5.86
C CYS A 112 21.88 -18.75 -7.07
N LYS A 113 21.42 -18.45 -8.29
CA LYS A 113 22.24 -18.60 -9.52
C LYS A 113 23.51 -17.77 -9.49
N ARG A 114 23.45 -16.56 -8.93
CA ARG A 114 24.64 -15.70 -8.78
C ARG A 114 25.66 -16.33 -7.84
N VAL A 115 25.21 -16.89 -6.71
CA VAL A 115 26.08 -17.59 -5.77
C VAL A 115 26.67 -18.86 -6.39
N GLU A 116 25.87 -19.65 -7.10
CA GLU A 116 26.36 -20.83 -7.84
C GLU A 116 27.46 -20.47 -8.84
N SER A 117 27.33 -19.33 -9.54
CA SER A 117 28.35 -18.86 -10.50
C SER A 117 29.69 -18.48 -9.84
N TRP A 118 29.78 -18.32 -8.53
CA TRP A 118 31.05 -18.11 -7.83
C TRP A 118 31.87 -19.40 -7.68
N PHE A 119 31.21 -20.55 -7.87
CA PHE A 119 31.81 -21.87 -7.68
C PHE A 119 31.98 -22.65 -9.00
N ALA A 120 31.68 -22.01 -10.14
CA ALA A 120 31.92 -22.54 -11.49
C ALA A 120 33.09 -21.81 -12.15
#